data_AF-A0A165YVF0-F1
#
_entry.id   AF-A0A165YVF0-F1
#
_cell.length_a   1.000
_cell.length_b   1.000
_cell.length_c   1.000
_cell.angle_alpha   90.00
_cell.angle_beta   90.00
_cell.angle_gamma   90.00
#
_symmetry.space_group_name_H-M   'P 1'
#
loop_
_entity.id
_entity.type
_entity.pdbx_description
1 polymer ?
#
loop_
_entity_poly.entity_id
_entity_poly.type
_entity_poly.pdbx_seq_one_letter_code
_entity_poly.pdbx_strand_id
1 'polypeptide(L)'
;MTVACLVHHDSTVNALKKSTNRERSSDAFLEGMVAGARAHWYPTLVRLREAKDPRPKSWTALSGAWKGLGPLLGLDAKQERLRHAEEARSGCSWRNCPRRGQTVTGDRPAVKKCAGCGETRYCSRECQSRDWKQGGHKARCKRVKN
;
A
#
# COMPACT_ATOMS: atom_id res chain seq x y z
N MET A 1 -56.93 1.70 17.49
CA MET A 1 -55.45 1.62 17.46
C MET A 1 -54.99 2.41 16.25
N THR A 2 -54.48 3.62 16.48
CA THR A 2 -54.38 4.71 15.50
C THR A 2 -53.16 4.56 14.58
N VAL A 3 -53.37 4.86 13.29
CA VAL A 3 -52.40 4.79 12.18
C VAL A 3 -51.13 5.62 12.43
N ALA A 4 -51.16 6.59 13.35
CA ALA A 4 -50.03 7.45 13.71
C ALA A 4 -48.81 6.70 14.31
N CYS A 5 -49.01 5.60 15.06
CA CYS A 5 -47.88 4.87 15.66
C CYS A 5 -47.02 4.11 14.64
N LEU A 6 -47.57 3.73 13.47
CA LEU A 6 -46.84 2.98 12.45
C LEU A 6 -45.88 3.88 11.64
N VAL A 7 -46.26 5.14 11.40
CA VAL A 7 -45.46 6.08 10.57
C VAL A 7 -44.19 6.57 11.29
N HIS A 8 -44.26 6.72 12.62
CA HIS A 8 -43.08 7.09 13.43
C HIS A 8 -42.10 5.92 13.61
N HIS A 9 -42.57 4.67 13.65
CA HIS A 9 -41.73 3.48 13.76
C HIS A 9 -40.91 3.23 12.48
N ASP A 10 -41.48 3.50 11.30
CA ASP A 10 -40.76 3.34 10.02
C ASP A 10 -39.66 4.41 9.84
N SER A 11 -39.88 5.61 10.35
CA SER A 11 -38.92 6.72 10.30
C SER A 11 -37.68 6.47 11.18
N THR A 12 -37.86 5.92 12.38
CA THR A 12 -36.75 5.59 13.30
C THR A 12 -35.94 4.39 12.83
N VAL A 13 -36.59 3.36 12.30
CA VAL A 13 -35.93 2.19 11.69
C VAL A 13 -35.09 2.60 10.47
N ASN A 14 -35.59 3.49 9.62
CA ASN A 14 -34.85 3.99 8.46
C ASN A 14 -33.65 4.88 8.87
N ALA A 15 -33.77 5.67 9.94
CA ALA A 15 -32.65 6.46 10.48
C ALA A 15 -31.53 5.55 11.06
N LEU A 16 -31.90 4.49 11.79
CA LEU A 16 -30.95 3.50 12.30
C LEU A 16 -30.24 2.74 11.16
N LYS A 17 -30.99 2.29 10.15
CA LYS A 17 -30.41 1.67 8.94
C LYS A 17 -29.46 2.62 8.20
N LYS A 18 -29.77 3.92 8.15
CA LYS A 18 -28.91 4.93 7.53
C LYS A 18 -27.64 5.18 8.33
N SER A 19 -27.70 5.18 9.67
CA SER A 19 -26.52 5.30 10.55
C SER A 19 -25.60 4.08 10.40
N THR A 20 -26.15 2.88 10.49
CA THR A 20 -25.38 1.64 10.39
C THR A 20 -24.77 1.45 9.00
N ASN A 21 -25.48 1.84 7.94
CA ASN A 21 -24.92 1.83 6.59
C ASN A 21 -23.79 2.89 6.42
N ARG A 22 -23.93 4.07 7.04
CA ARG A 22 -22.89 5.10 7.04
C ARG A 22 -21.64 4.66 7.80
N GLU A 23 -21.82 4.01 8.95
CA GLU A 23 -20.75 3.41 9.76
C GLU A 23 -20.03 2.33 8.96
N ARG A 24 -20.77 1.34 8.43
CA ARG A 24 -20.20 0.28 7.59
C ARG A 24 -19.45 0.81 6.37
N SER A 25 -19.98 1.85 5.71
CA SER A 25 -19.30 2.52 4.60
C SER A 25 -18.03 3.24 5.05
N SER A 26 -18.02 3.80 6.25
CA SER A 26 -16.85 4.49 6.82
C SER A 26 -15.78 3.48 7.21
N ASP A 27 -16.18 2.35 7.80
CA ASP A 27 -15.28 1.25 8.13
C ASP A 27 -14.64 0.66 6.88
N ALA A 28 -15.44 0.35 5.85
CA ALA A 28 -14.92 -0.14 4.58
C ALA A 28 -13.96 0.86 3.91
N PHE A 29 -14.24 2.16 4.02
CA PHE A 29 -13.33 3.20 3.54
C PHE A 29 -12.01 3.23 4.33
N LEU A 30 -12.08 3.19 5.68
CA LEU A 30 -10.90 3.16 6.55
C LEU A 30 -10.06 1.90 6.31
N GLU A 31 -10.70 0.74 6.16
CA GLU A 31 -10.04 -0.52 5.79
C GLU A 31 -9.30 -0.39 4.46
N GLY A 32 -9.95 0.20 3.45
CA GLY A 32 -9.32 0.49 2.16
C GLY A 32 -8.12 1.43 2.27
N MET A 33 -8.25 2.50 3.06
CA MET A 33 -7.16 3.45 3.35
C MET A 33 -5.98 2.78 4.06
N VAL A 34 -6.25 1.94 5.06
CA VAL A 34 -5.23 1.16 5.79
C VAL A 34 -4.55 0.18 4.85
N ALA A 35 -5.30 -0.54 4.01
CA ALA A 35 -4.74 -1.47 3.03
C ALA A 35 -3.83 -0.75 2.02
N GLY A 36 -4.27 0.38 1.49
CA GLY A 36 -3.47 1.22 0.58
C GLY A 36 -2.22 1.78 1.25
N ALA A 37 -2.33 2.24 2.50
CA ALA A 37 -1.21 2.73 3.27
C ALA A 37 -0.19 1.62 3.56
N ARG A 38 -0.61 0.41 3.95
CA ARG A 38 0.31 -0.74 4.07
C ARG A 38 1.02 -1.02 2.74
N ALA A 39 0.32 -0.93 1.61
CA ALA A 39 0.94 -1.17 0.30
C ALA A 39 1.95 -0.09 -0.12
N HIS A 40 1.70 1.19 0.21
CA HIS A 40 2.39 2.32 -0.43
C HIS A 40 3.02 3.34 0.52
N TRP A 41 2.55 3.48 1.76
CA TRP A 41 3.02 4.50 2.69
C TRP A 41 4.50 4.36 3.03
N TYR A 42 4.89 3.25 3.68
CA TYR A 42 6.27 3.04 4.10
C TYR A 42 7.25 2.91 2.91
N PRO A 43 6.94 2.13 1.84
CA PRO A 43 7.80 2.06 0.67
C PRO A 43 8.04 3.42 0.02
N THR A 44 7.02 4.29 -0.02
CA THR A 44 7.16 5.65 -0.56
C THR A 44 7.95 6.54 0.38
N LEU A 45 7.76 6.41 1.70
CA LEU A 45 8.53 7.16 2.69
C LEU A 45 10.03 6.85 2.62
N VAL A 46 10.42 5.60 2.38
CA VAL A 46 11.83 5.22 2.13
C VAL A 46 12.37 5.92 0.88
N ARG A 47 11.61 5.89 -0.23
CA ARG A 47 12.02 6.55 -1.49
C ARG A 47 12.14 8.06 -1.33
N LEU A 48 11.23 8.68 -0.60
CA LEU A 48 11.34 10.10 -0.27
C LEU A 48 12.66 10.31 0.49
N ARG A 49 12.95 9.57 1.56
CA ARG A 49 14.23 9.73 2.28
C ARG A 49 15.49 9.52 1.43
N GLU A 50 15.45 8.60 0.47
CA GLU A 50 16.59 8.26 -0.39
C GLU A 50 16.71 9.12 -1.65
N ALA A 51 15.68 9.91 -2.00
CA ALA A 51 15.68 10.72 -3.20
C ALA A 51 16.78 11.78 -3.15
N LYS A 52 17.64 11.75 -4.16
CA LYS A 52 18.67 12.77 -4.40
C LYS A 52 18.13 13.82 -5.38
N ASP A 53 18.78 14.99 -5.39
CA ASP A 53 18.34 16.25 -6.02
C ASP A 53 17.94 16.18 -7.51
N PRO A 54 17.16 17.16 -8.01
CA PRO A 54 16.65 18.34 -7.28
C PRO A 54 15.32 18.07 -6.57
N ARG A 55 15.24 18.49 -5.30
CA ARG A 55 14.01 18.46 -4.51
C ARG A 55 13.22 19.77 -4.68
N PRO A 56 11.88 19.71 -4.84
CA PRO A 56 11.07 20.91 -4.89
C PRO A 56 11.08 21.65 -3.54
N LYS A 57 10.79 22.96 -3.53
CA LYS A 57 10.70 23.77 -2.30
C LYS A 57 9.72 23.17 -1.26
N SER A 58 8.66 22.52 -1.73
CA SER A 58 7.64 21.87 -0.88
C SER A 58 8.05 20.49 -0.35
N TRP A 59 9.26 20.01 -0.65
CA TRP A 59 9.71 18.66 -0.31
C TRP A 59 9.59 18.32 1.17
N THR A 60 10.00 19.25 2.04
CA THR A 60 9.95 19.08 3.50
C THR A 60 8.50 18.97 3.98
N ALA A 61 7.62 19.84 3.47
CA ALA A 61 6.19 19.81 3.79
C ALA A 61 5.54 18.51 3.31
N LEU A 62 5.79 18.10 2.06
CA LEU A 62 5.27 16.86 1.48
C LEU A 62 5.76 15.63 2.25
N SER A 63 7.07 15.54 2.52
CA SER A 63 7.66 14.42 3.26
C SER A 63 7.16 14.36 4.70
N GLY A 64 6.94 15.53 5.33
CA GLY A 64 6.33 15.66 6.66
C GLY A 64 4.89 15.17 6.69
N ALA A 65 4.06 15.66 5.78
CA ALA A 65 2.67 15.22 5.64
C ALA A 65 2.57 13.71 5.36
N TRP A 66 3.40 13.20 4.45
CA TRP A 66 3.45 11.77 4.15
C TRP A 66 3.89 10.94 5.36
N LYS A 67 4.89 11.40 6.13
CA LYS A 67 5.31 10.75 7.39
C LYS A 67 4.16 10.70 8.40
N GLY A 68 3.35 11.75 8.49
CA GLY A 68 2.21 11.84 9.43
C GLY A 68 1.02 10.95 9.06
N LEU A 69 0.85 10.59 7.79
CA LEU A 69 -0.29 9.80 7.33
C LEU A 69 -0.41 8.41 7.99
N GLY A 70 0.71 7.70 8.17
CA GLY A 70 0.70 6.35 8.74
C GLY A 70 0.12 6.29 10.16
N PRO A 71 0.64 7.08 11.12
CA PRO A 71 0.08 7.15 12.47
C PRO A 71 -1.40 7.54 12.51
N LEU A 72 -1.87 8.43 11.61
CA LEU A 72 -3.29 8.79 11.52
C LEU A 72 -4.19 7.61 11.11
N LEU A 73 -3.63 6.62 10.41
CA LEU A 73 -4.31 5.37 10.03
C LEU A 73 -4.02 4.23 11.02
N GLY A 74 -3.44 4.52 12.19
CA GLY A 74 -3.09 3.52 13.19
C GLY A 74 -1.91 2.60 12.82
N LEU A 75 -1.07 3.01 11.85
CA LEU A 75 0.10 2.24 11.45
C LEU A 75 1.34 2.62 12.27
N ASP A 76 1.97 1.63 12.89
CA ASP A 76 3.25 1.81 13.60
C ASP A 76 4.44 1.82 12.62
N ALA A 77 5.23 2.89 12.65
CA ALA A 77 6.36 3.07 11.74
C ALA A 77 7.46 1.99 11.91
N LYS A 78 7.62 1.43 13.12
CA LYS A 78 8.62 0.39 13.39
C LYS A 78 8.16 -0.96 12.84
N GLN A 79 6.90 -1.34 13.03
CA GLN A 79 6.31 -2.54 12.45
C GLN A 79 6.32 -2.48 10.92
N GLU A 80 5.93 -1.35 10.34
CA GLU A 80 5.92 -1.18 8.88
C GLU A 80 7.33 -1.23 8.28
N ARG A 81 8.36 -0.77 9.02
CA ARG A 81 9.77 -0.96 8.66
C ARG A 81 10.15 -2.44 8.60
N LEU A 82 9.78 -3.20 9.63
CA LEU A 82 10.10 -4.62 9.71
C LEU A 82 9.40 -5.40 8.60
N ARG A 83 8.10 -5.12 8.35
CA ARG A 83 7.36 -5.71 7.22
C ARG A 83 8.01 -5.38 5.90
N HIS A 84 8.39 -4.11 5.67
CA HIS A 84 9.06 -3.70 4.44
C HIS A 84 10.41 -4.39 4.24
N ALA A 85 11.21 -4.54 5.30
CA ALA A 85 12.48 -5.26 5.24
C ALA A 85 12.27 -6.76 4.93
N GLU A 86 11.24 -7.39 5.52
CA GLU A 86 10.88 -8.77 5.21
C GLU A 86 10.43 -8.93 3.76
N GLU A 87 9.50 -8.10 3.30
CA GLU A 87 9.03 -8.09 1.91
C GLU A 87 10.16 -7.85 0.91
N ALA A 88 11.17 -7.04 1.27
CA ALA A 88 12.34 -6.82 0.42
C ALA A 88 13.22 -8.07 0.29
N ARG A 89 13.24 -8.94 1.31
CA ARG A 89 14.00 -10.21 1.28
C ARG A 89 13.31 -11.28 0.45
N SER A 90 12.00 -11.44 0.64
CA SER A 90 11.23 -12.59 0.14
C SER A 90 10.19 -12.26 -0.94
N GLY A 91 9.97 -10.97 -1.23
CA GLY A 91 8.90 -10.49 -2.09
C GLY A 91 9.29 -10.07 -3.51
N CYS A 92 8.26 -9.83 -4.33
CA CYS A 92 8.41 -9.21 -5.64
C CYS A 92 8.76 -7.72 -5.50
N SER A 93 9.79 -7.28 -6.22
CA SER A 93 10.23 -5.88 -6.27
C SER A 93 9.23 -4.97 -7.00
N TRP A 94 8.30 -5.52 -7.78
CA TRP A 94 7.25 -4.72 -8.42
C TRP A 94 6.22 -4.27 -7.39
N ARG A 95 6.09 -2.95 -7.18
CA ARG A 95 5.23 -2.38 -6.12
C ARG A 95 3.75 -2.66 -6.34
N ASN A 96 3.31 -2.74 -7.60
CA ASN A 96 1.93 -3.07 -7.97
C ASN A 96 1.79 -4.56 -8.31
N CYS A 97 2.59 -5.41 -7.66
CA CYS A 97 2.41 -6.86 -7.75
C CYS A 97 1.07 -7.23 -7.08
N PRO A 98 0.17 -7.95 -7.77
CA PRO A 98 -1.11 -8.40 -7.19
C PRO A 98 -0.94 -9.28 -5.94
N ARG A 99 0.25 -9.84 -5.73
CA ARG A 99 0.59 -10.72 -4.60
C ARG A 99 1.38 -10.02 -3.49
N ARG A 100 1.49 -8.69 -3.50
CA ARG A 100 2.18 -7.92 -2.45
C ARG A 100 1.46 -8.08 -1.10
N GLY A 101 2.22 -8.22 0.00
CA GLY A 101 1.67 -8.30 1.36
C GLY A 101 1.03 -9.65 1.74
N GLN A 102 0.89 -10.58 0.80
CA GLN A 102 0.49 -11.95 1.15
C GLN A 102 1.63 -12.60 1.98
N THR A 103 1.33 -13.45 2.95
CA THR A 103 2.30 -14.23 3.74
C THR A 103 2.94 -15.37 2.94
N VAL A 104 4.25 -15.57 3.09
CA VAL A 104 5.02 -16.64 2.44
C VAL A 104 4.56 -18.00 2.99
N THR A 105 3.47 -18.54 2.46
CA THR A 105 3.10 -19.95 2.59
C THR A 105 3.75 -20.74 1.45
N GLY A 106 4.09 -22.00 1.71
CA GLY A 106 5.13 -22.79 1.03
C GLY A 106 5.07 -22.93 -0.50
N ASP A 107 3.97 -22.55 -1.16
CA ASP A 107 3.75 -22.75 -2.60
C ASP A 107 4.18 -21.56 -3.47
N ARG A 108 4.98 -20.63 -2.94
CA ARG A 108 5.35 -19.43 -3.71
C ARG A 108 6.36 -19.75 -4.81
N PRO A 109 6.12 -19.28 -6.05
CA PRO A 109 7.14 -19.33 -7.09
C PRO A 109 8.40 -18.62 -6.59
N ALA A 110 9.53 -19.33 -6.64
CA ALA A 110 10.83 -18.77 -6.31
C ALA A 110 11.01 -17.44 -7.05
N VAL A 111 11.32 -16.38 -6.30
CA VAL A 111 11.54 -15.06 -6.90
C VAL A 111 12.85 -15.08 -7.68
N LYS A 112 12.79 -14.72 -8.96
CA LYS A 112 13.98 -14.68 -9.84
C LYS A 112 14.63 -13.31 -9.74
N LYS A 113 15.94 -13.28 -9.54
CA LYS A 113 16.73 -12.04 -9.59
C LYS A 113 16.72 -11.46 -11.01
N CYS A 114 16.79 -10.15 -11.13
CA CYS A 114 17.00 -9.49 -12.41
C CYS A 114 18.34 -9.94 -12.99
N ALA A 115 18.34 -10.52 -14.19
CA ALA A 115 19.57 -10.95 -14.87
C ALA A 115 20.52 -9.78 -15.19
N GLY A 116 20.01 -8.54 -15.23
CA GLY A 116 20.81 -7.34 -15.45
C GLY A 116 21.63 -6.95 -14.22
N CYS A 117 20.96 -6.61 -13.11
CA CYS A 117 21.63 -6.07 -11.93
C CYS A 117 21.81 -7.06 -10.77
N GLY A 118 21.10 -8.19 -10.76
CA GLY A 118 21.10 -9.13 -9.63
C GLY A 118 20.42 -8.65 -8.34
N GLU A 119 20.05 -7.36 -8.26
CA GLU A 119 19.51 -6.73 -7.04
C GLU A 119 18.01 -6.94 -6.85
N THR A 120 17.20 -6.66 -7.87
CA THR A 120 15.74 -6.80 -7.79
C THR A 120 15.30 -8.24 -8.01
N ARG A 121 14.18 -8.63 -7.41
CA ARG A 121 13.61 -9.98 -7.46
C ARG A 121 12.17 -9.93 -7.95
N TYR A 122 11.77 -10.84 -8.83
CA TYR A 122 10.42 -10.87 -9.38
C TYR A 122 9.79 -12.25 -9.27
N CYS A 123 8.52 -12.27 -8.90
CA CYS A 123 7.74 -13.50 -8.78
C CYS A 123 7.24 -14.02 -10.14
N SER A 124 7.42 -13.25 -11.22
CA SER A 124 7.09 -13.62 -12.59
C SER A 124 7.77 -12.67 -13.60
N ARG A 125 7.82 -13.08 -14.88
CA ARG A 125 8.39 -12.24 -15.96
C ARG A 125 7.51 -11.01 -16.22
N GLU A 126 6.21 -11.13 -16.03
CA GLU A 126 5.24 -10.04 -16.16
C GLU A 126 5.53 -8.94 -15.14
N CYS A 127 5.80 -9.31 -13.87
CA CYS A 127 6.15 -8.34 -12.84
C CYS A 127 7.48 -7.63 -13.16
N GLN A 128 8.48 -8.35 -13.69
CA GLN A 128 9.72 -7.72 -14.15
C GLN A 128 9.45 -6.72 -15.27
N SER A 129 8.67 -7.10 -16.28
CA SER A 129 8.32 -6.24 -17.43
C SER A 129 7.53 -4.99 -17.00
N ARG A 130 6.58 -5.14 -16.07
CA ARG A 130 5.83 -4.01 -15.50
C ARG A 130 6.73 -3.08 -14.68
N ASP A 131 7.60 -3.61 -13.81
CA ASP A 131 8.55 -2.79 -13.05
C ASP A 131 9.57 -2.09 -13.98
N TRP A 132 9.93 -2.72 -15.10
CA TRP A 132 10.78 -2.13 -16.12
C TRP A 132 10.12 -0.91 -16.79
N LYS A 133 8.86 -1.05 -17.23
CA LYS A 133 8.14 0.00 -17.97
C LYS A 133 7.55 1.08 -17.07
N GLN A 134 6.99 0.69 -15.93
CA GLN A 134 6.16 1.55 -15.06
C GLN A 134 6.82 1.83 -13.70
N GLY A 135 7.68 0.93 -13.22
CA GLY A 135 8.28 1.02 -11.89
C GLY A 135 9.60 1.76 -11.80
N GLY A 136 10.09 2.27 -12.92
CA GLY A 136 11.37 2.95 -13.01
C GLY A 136 12.57 2.03 -12.86
N HIS A 137 12.41 0.70 -12.90
CA HIS A 137 13.54 -0.22 -12.83
C HIS A 137 14.52 0.03 -13.99
N LYS A 138 14.01 0.34 -15.20
CA LYS A 138 14.85 0.69 -16.36
C LYS A 138 15.87 1.79 -16.05
N ALA A 139 15.49 2.82 -15.28
CA ALA A 139 16.36 3.94 -14.96
C ALA A 139 17.41 3.62 -13.88
N ARG A 140 17.10 2.69 -12.96
CA ARG A 140 17.98 2.32 -11.83
C ARG A 140 18.77 1.03 -12.05
N CYS A 141 18.46 0.26 -13.09
CA CYS A 141 19.10 -1.03 -13.35
C CYS A 141 20.55 -0.80 -13.80
N LYS A 142 21.50 -1.01 -12.88
CA LYS A 142 22.92 -1.05 -13.19
C LYS A 142 23.25 -2.47 -13.64
N ARG A 143 23.32 -2.69 -14.96
CA ARG A 143 23.74 -4.00 -15.48
C ARG A 143 25.14 -4.30 -14.96
N VAL A 144 25.29 -5.45 -14.32
CA VAL A 144 26.61 -5.96 -13.98
C VAL A 144 27.34 -6.15 -15.31
N LYS A 145 28.44 -5.43 -15.52
CA LYS A 145 29.34 -5.76 -16.62
C LYS A 145 30.05 -7.03 -16.20
N ASN A 146 29.76 -8.13 -16.89
CA ASN A 146 30.64 -9.30 -16.87
C ASN A 146 31.91 -8.98 -17.65
#